data_AF-A0AA35X6F3-F1
#
_entry.id   AF-A0AA35X6F3-F1
#
_cell.length_a   1.000
_cell.length_b   1.000
_cell.length_c   1.000
_cell.angle_alpha   90.00
_cell.angle_beta   90.00
_cell.angle_gamma   90.00
#
_symmetry.space_group_name_H-M   'P 1'
#
loop_
_entity.id
_entity.type
_entity.pdbx_description
1 polymer ?
#
loop_
_entity_poly.entity_id
_entity_poly.type
_entity_poly.pdbx_seq_one_letter_code
_entity_poly.pdbx_strand_id
1 'polypeptide(L)'
;MCRITPAYLQQASNPDNEVATTYVQDYQSNVQESLCGLLQAQQHHVLCLSSNDKQTSGHFDKEVVGQQIQSMAIFETVDFMQCAYSRSQMFEVFIERYSFLVSRVGSPRSTARETTEVLY
;
A
#
# COMPACT_ATOMS: atom_id res chain seq x y z
N MET A 1 -9.51 15.58 2.22
CA MET A 1 -10.76 15.65 3.02
C MET A 1 -11.70 14.56 2.51
N CYS A 2 -11.85 13.46 3.26
CA CYS A 2 -12.75 12.37 2.89
C CYS A 2 -14.18 12.79 3.27
N ARG A 3 -15.01 13.12 2.29
CA ARG A 3 -16.46 13.33 2.48
C ARG A 3 -17.18 12.09 1.99
N ILE A 4 -17.34 11.14 2.89
CA ILE A 4 -18.37 10.11 2.80
C ILE A 4 -19.41 10.54 3.84
N THR A 5 -20.46 11.24 3.40
CA THR A 5 -21.58 11.57 4.28
C THR A 5 -22.54 10.38 4.24
N PRO A 6 -22.70 9.61 5.32
CA PRO A 6 -23.68 8.55 5.35
C PRO A 6 -25.06 9.15 5.62
N ALA A 7 -26.10 8.57 5.01
CA ALA A 7 -27.48 9.05 5.13
C ALA A 7 -28.06 9.02 6.57
N TYR A 8 -27.40 8.37 7.54
CA TYR A 8 -27.92 8.24 8.90
C TYR A 8 -27.64 9.45 9.82
N LEU A 9 -26.65 10.30 9.49
CA LEU A 9 -26.31 11.46 10.33
C LEU A 9 -27.36 12.59 10.30
N GLN A 10 -28.40 12.50 9.47
CA GLN A 10 -29.48 13.48 9.42
C GLN A 10 -30.61 13.24 10.44
N GLN A 11 -30.56 12.15 11.23
CA GLN A 11 -31.63 11.81 12.17
C GLN A 11 -31.32 12.11 13.65
N ALA A 12 -30.10 12.56 13.96
CA ALA A 12 -29.71 12.90 15.33
C ALA A 12 -30.00 14.36 15.66
N SER A 13 -31.29 14.74 15.71
CA SER A 13 -31.72 16.01 16.30
C SER A 13 -32.86 15.77 17.28
N ASN A 14 -32.59 15.03 18.36
CA ASN A 14 -33.37 15.08 19.61
C ASN A 14 -32.53 14.45 20.75
N PRO A 15 -32.14 15.22 21.78
CA PRO A 15 -31.23 14.74 22.83
C PRO A 15 -31.86 13.81 23.88
N ASP A 16 -33.19 13.63 23.89
CA ASP A 16 -33.92 12.79 24.86
C ASP A 16 -34.42 11.45 24.28
N ASN A 17 -34.02 11.11 23.05
CA ASN A 17 -34.42 9.86 22.42
C ASN A 17 -33.15 9.13 22.01
N GLU A 18 -32.70 8.13 22.78
CA GLU A 18 -31.77 7.13 22.28
C GLU A 18 -32.47 6.44 21.10
N VAL A 19 -32.25 6.97 19.90
CA VAL A 19 -32.77 6.36 18.68
C VAL A 19 -32.11 5.00 18.61
N ALA A 20 -32.88 3.95 18.91
CA ALA A 20 -32.41 2.58 18.84
C ALA A 20 -31.83 2.35 17.44
N THR A 21 -30.51 2.23 17.36
CA THR A 21 -29.82 1.93 16.13
C THR A 21 -29.96 0.45 15.85
N THR A 22 -30.11 0.13 14.58
CA THR A 22 -30.05 -1.27 14.13
C THR A 22 -28.60 -1.75 14.19
N TYR A 23 -28.39 -3.04 14.41
CA TYR A 23 -27.05 -3.65 14.39
C TYR A 23 -26.23 -3.27 13.15
N VAL A 24 -26.89 -3.14 12.00
CA VAL A 24 -26.23 -2.73 10.74
C VAL A 24 -25.71 -1.30 10.81
N GLN A 25 -26.45 -0.38 11.45
CA GLN A 25 -26.04 1.01 11.59
C GLN A 25 -24.83 1.14 12.53
N ASP A 26 -24.82 0.41 13.65
CA ASP A 26 -23.68 0.41 14.58
C ASP A 26 -22.43 -0.18 13.92
N TYR A 27 -22.59 -1.31 13.21
CA TYR A 27 -21.50 -1.91 12.47
C TYR A 27 -20.91 -0.96 11.42
N GLN A 28 -21.76 -0.28 10.66
CA GLN A 28 -21.33 0.72 9.67
C GLN A 28 -20.58 1.88 10.31
N SER A 29 -21.07 2.41 11.43
CA SER A 29 -20.42 3.50 12.15
C SER A 29 -19.04 3.08 12.65
N ASN A 30 -18.91 1.90 13.24
CA ASN A 30 -17.65 1.39 13.79
C ASN A 30 -16.60 1.12 12.70
N VAL A 31 -17.02 0.56 11.55
CA VAL A 31 -16.14 0.36 10.39
C VAL A 31 -15.69 1.71 9.84
N GLN A 32 -16.60 2.68 9.72
CA GLN A 32 -16.27 4.01 9.23
C GLN A 32 -15.27 4.73 10.14
N GLU A 33 -15.47 4.69 11.45
CA GLU A 33 -14.54 5.28 12.41
C GLU A 33 -13.13 4.66 12.27
N SER A 34 -13.06 3.33 12.18
CA SER A 34 -11.82 2.59 11.99
C SER A 34 -11.11 2.96 10.68
N LEU A 35 -11.86 3.05 9.57
CA LEU A 35 -11.33 3.46 8.27
C LEU A 35 -10.83 4.90 8.28
N CYS A 36 -11.56 5.82 8.92
CA CYS A 36 -11.11 7.20 9.09
C CYS A 36 -9.77 7.28 9.83
N GLY A 37 -9.59 6.47 10.88
CA GLY A 37 -8.31 6.36 11.59
C GLY A 37 -7.18 5.85 10.70
N LEU A 38 -7.44 4.79 9.92
CA LEU A 38 -6.45 4.25 8.98
C LEU A 38 -6.05 5.28 7.92
N LEU A 39 -7.01 6.01 7.33
CA LEU A 39 -6.72 7.00 6.29
C LEU A 39 -5.84 8.17 6.74
N GLN A 40 -5.77 8.44 8.06
CA GLN A 40 -4.91 9.48 8.62
C GLN A 40 -3.48 8.99 8.89
N ALA A 41 -3.27 7.68 8.97
CA ALA A 41 -1.97 7.08 9.25
C ALA A 41 -1.21 6.71 7.96
N GLN A 42 0.12 6.60 8.07
CA GLN A 42 0.92 5.97 7.02
C GLN A 42 0.63 4.46 7.01
N GLN A 43 0.06 3.98 5.90
CA GLN A 43 -0.38 2.59 5.78
C GLN A 43 0.76 1.66 5.37
N HIS A 44 0.89 0.55 6.09
CA HIS A 44 1.72 -0.59 5.71
C HIS A 44 0.80 -1.79 5.53
N HIS A 45 0.87 -2.42 4.36
CA HIS A 45 0.01 -3.55 4.02
C HIS A 45 0.77 -4.87 4.21
N VAL A 46 0.25 -5.74 5.07
CA VAL A 46 0.75 -7.11 5.26
C VAL A 46 -0.25 -8.07 4.64
N LEU A 47 0.22 -8.86 3.67
CA LEU A 47 -0.60 -9.86 2.99
C LEU A 47 -0.23 -11.25 3.52
N CYS A 48 -1.21 -11.93 4.12
CA CYS A 48 -1.05 -13.29 4.63
C CYS A 48 -1.50 -14.28 3.56
N LEU A 49 -0.68 -15.30 3.28
CA LEU A 49 -0.99 -16.38 2.35
C LEU A 49 -1.01 -17.71 3.11
N SER A 50 -2.10 -18.46 2.97
CA SER A 50 -2.13 -19.85 3.42
C SER A 50 -1.32 -20.71 2.45
N SER A 51 -0.39 -21.51 2.98
CA SER A 51 0.44 -22.40 2.16
C SER A 51 -0.35 -23.58 1.57
N ASN A 52 -1.43 -24.00 2.22
CA ASN A 52 -2.35 -25.05 1.78
C ASN A 52 -3.65 -25.02 2.60
N ASP A 53 -4.72 -25.63 2.09
CA ASP A 53 -6.03 -25.66 2.78
C ASP A 53 -6.14 -26.72 3.89
N LYS A 54 -5.20 -27.67 3.91
CA LYS A 54 -5.20 -28.80 4.85
C LYS A 54 -4.44 -28.48 6.14
N GLN A 55 -3.92 -27.27 6.28
CA GLN A 55 -3.10 -26.81 7.41
C GLN A 55 -1.90 -27.75 7.69
N THR A 56 -1.37 -28.39 6.65
CA THR A 56 -0.24 -29.31 6.77
C THR A 56 1.08 -28.54 6.73
N SER A 57 1.96 -28.82 7.69
CA SER A 57 3.27 -28.18 7.73
C SER A 57 4.18 -28.69 6.61
N GLY A 58 5.02 -27.81 6.06
CA GLY A 58 5.99 -28.14 5.02
C GLY A 58 5.37 -28.44 3.64
N HIS A 59 4.06 -28.24 3.47
CA HIS A 59 3.38 -28.46 2.20
C HIS A 59 2.98 -27.13 1.57
N PHE A 60 3.49 -26.88 0.37
CA PHE A 60 3.15 -25.71 -0.43
C PHE A 60 2.29 -26.15 -1.60
N ASP A 61 1.05 -25.66 -1.63
CA ASP A 61 0.12 -25.86 -2.73
C ASP A 61 0.10 -24.61 -3.62
N LYS A 62 0.64 -24.77 -4.83
CA LYS A 62 0.75 -23.69 -5.80
C LYS A 62 -0.62 -23.20 -6.29
N GLU A 63 -1.62 -24.07 -6.37
CA GLU A 63 -2.94 -23.68 -6.86
C GLU A 63 -3.65 -22.81 -5.82
N VAL A 64 -3.60 -23.24 -4.55
CA VAL A 64 -4.16 -22.49 -3.41
C VAL A 64 -3.49 -21.14 -3.26
N VAL A 65 -2.16 -21.09 -3.30
CA VAL A 65 -1.42 -19.82 -3.18
C VAL A 65 -1.62 -18.94 -4.43
N GLY A 66 -1.67 -19.54 -5.62
CA GLY A 66 -1.90 -18.82 -6.88
C GLY A 66 -3.26 -18.12 -6.92
N GLN A 67 -4.33 -18.79 -6.46
CA GLN A 67 -5.66 -18.17 -6.35
C GLN A 67 -5.68 -17.01 -5.36
N GLN A 68 -4.98 -17.14 -4.22
CA GLN A 68 -4.86 -16.06 -3.24
C GLN A 68 -4.09 -14.85 -3.80
N ILE A 69 -2.99 -15.09 -4.53
CA ILE A 69 -2.20 -14.03 -5.19
C ILE A 69 -3.07 -13.24 -6.19
N GLN A 70 -3.91 -13.93 -6.96
CA GLN A 70 -4.83 -13.30 -7.92
C GLN A 70 -5.96 -12.54 -7.22
N SER A 71 -6.60 -13.14 -6.21
CA SER A 71 -7.73 -12.52 -5.51
C SER A 71 -7.31 -11.31 -4.66
N MET A 72 -6.07 -11.28 -4.18
CA MET A 72 -5.48 -10.10 -3.53
C MET A 72 -4.81 -9.11 -4.50
N ALA A 73 -4.82 -9.40 -5.80
CA ALA A 73 -4.23 -8.57 -6.86
C ALA A 73 -2.78 -8.15 -6.57
N ILE A 74 -1.97 -9.10 -6.07
CA ILE A 74 -0.61 -8.81 -5.61
C ILE A 74 0.26 -8.37 -6.77
N PHE A 75 0.16 -9.03 -7.92
CA PHE A 75 0.98 -8.69 -9.09
C PHE A 75 0.53 -7.39 -9.72
N GLU A 76 -0.77 -7.12 -9.81
CA GLU A 76 -1.32 -5.87 -10.30
C GLU A 76 -0.87 -4.69 -9.42
N THR A 77 -0.83 -4.90 -8.11
CA THR A 77 -0.31 -3.90 -7.17
C THR A 77 1.18 -3.64 -7.40
N VAL A 78 1.97 -4.70 -7.60
CA VAL A 78 3.41 -4.58 -7.88
C VAL A 78 3.65 -3.89 -9.23
N ASP A 79 2.91 -4.25 -10.26
CA ASP A 79 3.01 -3.65 -11.60
C ASP A 79 2.61 -2.17 -11.56
N PHE A 80 1.53 -1.84 -10.84
CA PHE A 80 1.12 -0.47 -10.59
C PHE A 80 2.22 0.34 -9.87
N MET A 81 2.83 -0.26 -8.84
CA MET A 81 3.94 0.37 -8.11
C MET A 81 5.18 0.55 -8.99
N GLN A 82 5.48 -0.38 -9.90
CA GLN A 82 6.57 -0.25 -10.87
C GLN A 82 6.35 0.91 -11.84
N CYS A 83 5.14 1.07 -12.36
CA CYS A 83 4.75 2.17 -13.23
C CYS A 83 4.86 3.55 -12.57
N ALA A 84 4.74 3.63 -11.24
CA ALA A 84 4.86 4.87 -10.47
C ALA A 84 6.33 5.29 -10.18
N TYR A 85 7.31 4.76 -10.93
CA TYR A 85 8.75 4.87 -10.63
C TYR A 85 9.09 4.29 -9.25
N SER A 86 8.97 2.97 -9.11
CA SER A 86 9.34 2.22 -7.90
C SER A 86 10.79 2.45 -7.42
N ARG A 87 11.64 3.14 -8.21
CA ARG A 87 12.97 3.60 -7.78
C ARG A 87 13.21 5.07 -8.11
N SER A 88 12.55 5.96 -7.38
CA SER A 88 13.16 7.26 -7.08
C SER A 88 14.23 7.06 -6.01
N GLN A 89 15.39 6.53 -6.40
CA GLN A 89 16.55 6.58 -5.52
C GLN A 89 17.14 7.99 -5.62
N MET A 90 17.56 8.57 -4.49
CA MET A 90 18.36 9.78 -4.50
C MET A 90 19.60 9.55 -5.37
N PHE A 91 19.96 10.54 -6.20
CA PHE A 91 21.11 10.45 -7.10
C PHE A 91 22.40 10.03 -6.38
N GLU A 92 22.59 10.49 -5.14
CA GLU A 92 23.76 10.15 -4.31
C GLU A 92 23.84 8.63 -4.01
N VAL A 93 22.73 8.01 -3.61
CA VAL A 93 22.65 6.56 -3.34
C VAL A 93 22.86 5.74 -4.61
N PHE A 94 22.37 6.25 -5.73
CA PHE A 94 22.54 5.60 -7.03
C PHE A 94 24.01 5.66 -7.48
N ILE A 95 24.67 6.82 -7.40
CA ILE A 95 26.08 6.97 -7.76
C ILE A 95 26.97 6.13 -6.85
N GLU A 96 26.73 6.13 -5.54
CA GLU A 96 27.50 5.29 -4.61
C GLU A 96 27.44 3.82 -5.03
N ARG A 97 26.25 3.33 -5.35
CA ARG A 97 26.02 1.93 -5.75
C ARG A 97 26.58 1.58 -7.12
N TYR A 98 26.50 2.48 -8.11
CA TYR A 98 26.79 2.16 -9.51
C TYR A 98 28.01 2.87 -10.09
N SER A 99 28.72 3.70 -9.33
CA SER A 99 29.90 4.47 -9.77
C SER A 99 30.99 3.60 -10.41
N PHE A 100 31.14 2.34 -9.96
CA PHE A 100 32.10 1.39 -10.51
C PHE A 100 31.82 0.98 -11.96
N LEU A 101 30.59 1.16 -12.47
CA LEU A 101 30.23 0.85 -13.84
C LEU A 101 30.72 1.91 -14.83
N VAL A 102 31.06 3.12 -14.36
CA VAL A 102 31.55 4.20 -15.23
C VAL A 102 33.08 4.18 -15.28
N SER A 103 33.63 3.81 -16.44
CA SER A 103 35.09 3.81 -16.67
C SER A 103 35.72 5.22 -16.73
N ARG A 104 34.91 6.27 -16.63
CA ARG A 104 35.33 7.67 -16.51
C ARG A 104 34.39 8.38 -15.55
N VAL A 105 34.67 8.31 -14.25
CA VAL A 105 34.07 9.25 -13.29
C VAL A 105 34.34 10.65 -13.85
N GLY A 106 33.26 11.37 -14.11
CA GLY A 106 33.30 12.72 -14.68
C GLY A 106 34.26 13.60 -13.89
N SER A 107 34.77 14.62 -14.58
CA SER A 107 35.48 15.75 -13.96
C SER A 107 34.83 16.11 -12.61
N PRO A 108 35.60 16.49 -11.56
CA PRO A 108 35.09 16.80 -10.20
C PRO A 108 34.09 17.99 -10.13
N ARG A 109 33.54 18.40 -11.27
CA ARG A 109 32.53 19.43 -11.47
C ARG A 109 31.17 18.90 -11.96
N SER A 110 30.98 17.59 -12.18
CA SER A 110 29.70 17.06 -12.66
C SER A 110 28.68 16.92 -11.53
N THR A 111 27.44 17.31 -11.80
CA THR A 111 26.34 17.26 -10.84
C THR A 111 25.86 15.81 -10.66
N ALA A 112 25.34 15.45 -9.48
CA ALA A 112 24.84 14.09 -9.21
C ALA A 112 23.79 13.60 -10.24
N ARG A 113 23.00 14.53 -10.79
CA ARG A 113 22.08 14.25 -11.90
C ARG A 113 22.81 13.86 -13.19
N GLU A 114 23.83 14.61 -13.59
CA GLU A 114 24.61 14.36 -14.82
C GLU A 114 25.36 13.02 -14.73
N THR A 115 25.92 12.69 -13.56
CA THR A 115 26.57 11.40 -13.33
C THR A 115 25.58 10.24 -13.39
N THR A 116 24.33 10.45 -12.98
CA THR A 116 23.27 9.44 -13.07
C THR A 116 22.77 9.26 -14.51
N GLU A 117 22.72 10.33 -15.31
CA GLU A 117 22.34 10.26 -16.74
C GLU A 117 23.36 9.47 -17.57
N VAL A 118 24.64 9.43 -17.19
CA VAL A 118 25.68 8.60 -17.84
C VAL A 118 25.55 7.10 -17.48
N LEU A 119 24.87 6.80 -16.38
CA LEU A 119 24.69 5.45 -15.84
C LEU A 119 23.37 4.79 -16.28
N TYR A 120 22.46 5.55 -16.90
CA TYR A 120 21.27 5.04 -17.58
C TYR A 120 21.60 4.68 -19.03
#